data_AF-K2BCE8-F1
#
_entry.id   AF-K2BCE8-F1
#
_cell.length_a   1.000
_cell.length_b   1.000
_cell.length_c   1.000
_cell.angle_alpha   90.00
_cell.angle_beta   90.00
_cell.angle_gamma   90.00
#
_symmetry.space_group_name_H-M   'P 1'
#
loop_
_entity.id
_entity.type
_entity.pdbx_description
1 polymer ?
#
loop_
_entity_poly.entity_id
_entity_poly.type
_entity_poly.pdbx_seq_one_letter_code
_entity_poly.pdbx_strand_id
1 'polypeptide(L)' 'MPKRQKCEVYTRVMGYHRPVSQFNTGKKSEYYSRTYFTEWKTCNSRFVAEFNTCGVCA' A
#
# COMPACT_ATOMS: atom_id res chain seq x y z
N MET A 1 -26.36 -22.19 8.81
CA MET A 1 -25.49 -21.04 8.43
C MET A 1 -24.06 -21.58 8.32
N PRO A 2 -23.42 -21.56 7.15
CA PRO A 2 -22.09 -22.16 6.97
C PRO A 2 -21.01 -21.40 7.76
N LYS A 3 -20.03 -22.13 8.30
CA LYS A 3 -18.88 -21.57 9.04
C LYS A 3 -18.01 -20.76 8.08
N ARG A 4 -17.70 -19.50 8.42
CA ARG A 4 -16.84 -18.65 7.59
C ARG A 4 -15.43 -19.26 7.48
N GLN A 5 -14.91 -19.32 6.26
CA GLN A 5 -13.51 -19.66 6.00
C GLN A 5 -12.63 -18.42 6.18
N LYS A 6 -11.40 -18.59 6.68
CA LYS A 6 -10.45 -17.48 6.83
C LYS A 6 -9.79 -17.19 5.48
N CYS A 7 -9.73 -15.91 5.12
CA CYS A 7 -8.97 -15.46 3.97
C CYS A 7 -7.47 -15.42 4.29
N GLU A 8 -6.65 -15.95 3.39
CA GLU A 8 -5.20 -15.81 3.49
C GLU A 8 -4.74 -14.55 2.77
N VAL A 9 -3.91 -13.75 3.45
CA VAL A 9 -3.39 -12.50 2.92
C VAL A 9 -1.97 -12.74 2.40
N TYR A 10 -1.73 -12.35 1.15
CA TYR A 10 -0.44 -12.49 0.48
C TYR A 10 0.19 -11.12 0.25
N THR A 11 1.51 -11.06 0.34
CA THR A 11 2.28 -9.82 0.10
C THR A 11 3.51 -10.10 -0.74
N ARG A 12 3.99 -9.07 -1.44
CA ARG A 12 5.18 -9.17 -2.28
C ARG A 12 6.46 -9.10 -1.44
N VAL A 13 7.32 -10.11 -1.59
CA VAL A 13 8.65 -10.19 -0.99
C VAL A 13 9.66 -10.35 -2.11
N MET A 14 10.48 -9.32 -2.37
CA MET A 14 11.60 -9.33 -3.33
C MET A 14 11.30 -9.92 -4.72
N GLY A 15 10.03 -9.92 -5.17
CA GLY A 15 9.65 -10.39 -6.50
C GLY A 15 8.57 -11.47 -6.54
N TYR A 16 8.30 -12.18 -5.44
CA TYR A 16 7.26 -13.21 -5.37
C TYR A 16 6.22 -12.94 -4.28
N HIS A 17 5.07 -13.61 -4.36
CA HIS A 17 4.02 -13.53 -3.35
C HIS A 17 4.22 -14.58 -2.26
N ARG A 18 4.23 -14.15 -1.01
CA ARG A 18 4.31 -15.01 0.17
C ARG A 18 3.16 -14.71 1.12
N PRO A 19 2.52 -15.72 1.72
CA PRO A 19 1.45 -15.49 2.69
C PRO A 19 2.03 -14.88 3.97
N VAL A 20 1.32 -13.88 4.50
CA VAL A 20 1.74 -13.12 5.70
C VAL A 20 1.73 -14.00 6.95
N SER A 21 0.91 -15.06 6.96
CA SER A 21 0.87 -16.06 8.04
C SER A 21 2.21 -16.78 8.25
N GLN A 22 3.04 -16.88 7.22
CA GLN A 22 4.34 -17.56 7.26
C GLN A 22 5.50 -16.63 7.65
N PHE A 23 5.24 -15.41 8.13
CA PHE A 23 6.31 -14.47 8.48
C PHE A 23 6.89 -14.77 9.87
N ASN A 24 8.22 -14.78 9.97
CA ASN A 24 8.93 -14.81 11.24
C ASN A 24 8.89 -13.43 11.91
N THR A 25 9.21 -13.34 13.20
CA THR A 25 9.14 -12.08 13.98
C THR A 25 9.94 -10.94 13.33
N GLY A 26 11.16 -11.20 12.84
CA GLY A 26 11.96 -10.18 12.15
C GLY A 26 11.38 -9.72 10.81
N LYS A 27 10.72 -10.62 10.08
CA LYS A 27 10.04 -10.24 8.82
C LYS A 27 8.78 -9.42 9.11
N LYS A 28 8.08 -9.71 10.21
CA LYS A 28 6.92 -8.93 10.68
C LYS A 28 7.35 -7.50 11.04
N SER A 29 8.42 -7.33 11.82
CA SER A 29 8.90 -5.98 12.17
C SER A 29 9.31 -5.18 10.94
N GLU A 30 10.08 -5.78 10.03
CA GLU A 30 10.43 -5.15 8.75
C GLU A 30 9.17 -4.78 7.95
N TYR A 31 8.18 -5.66 7.88
CA TYR A 31 6.92 -5.42 7.16
C TYR A 31 6.13 -4.24 7.74
N TYR A 32 5.99 -4.16 9.06
CA TYR A 32 5.27 -3.06 9.73
C TYR A 32 6.00 -1.71 9.62
N SER A 33 7.31 -1.72 9.47
CA SER A 33 8.10 -0.49 9.25
C SER A 33 8.07 0.01 7.80
N ARG A 34 7.44 -0.70 6.86
CA ARG A 34 7.38 -0.27 5.45
C ARG A 34 6.49 0.98 5.30
N THR A 35 7.01 1.98 4.62
CA THR A 35 6.24 3.16 4.23
C THR A 35 5.62 2.95 2.85
N TYR A 36 4.31 3.20 2.75
CA TYR A 36 3.59 3.12 1.49
C TYR A 36 3.52 4.51 0.85
N PHE A 37 3.59 4.53 -0.47
CA PHE A 37 3.28 5.73 -1.23
C PHE A 37 1.85 6.18 -0.93
N THR A 38 1.67 7.47 -0.71
CA THR A 38 0.36 8.11 -0.51
C THR A 38 0.33 9.34 -1.40
N GLU A 39 -0.58 9.34 -2.37
CA GLU A 39 -0.66 10.35 -3.43
C GLU A 39 -0.65 11.78 -2.87
N TRP A 40 -1.46 12.03 -1.84
CA TRP A 40 -1.60 13.33 -1.19
C TRP A 40 -0.38 13.77 -0.35
N LYS A 41 0.53 12.85 0.03
CA LYS A 41 1.73 13.18 0.82
C LYS A 41 2.98 13.47 -0.02
N THR A 42 2.89 13.28 -1.34
CA THR A 42 3.98 13.63 -2.25
C THR A 42 4.20 15.14 -2.22
N CYS A 43 5.43 15.66 -2.17
CA CYS A 43 5.67 17.11 -2.23
C CYS A 43 5.07 17.77 -3.49
N ASN A 44 4.85 16.98 -4.54
CA ASN A 44 4.18 17.40 -5.77
C ASN A 44 2.65 17.52 -5.63
N SER A 45 2.03 17.09 -4.53
CA SER A 45 0.57 17.12 -4.38
C SER A 45 0.03 18.55 -4.38
N ARG A 46 0.80 19.51 -3.83
CA ARG A 46 0.47 20.93 -3.85
C ARG A 46 0.58 21.53 -5.25
N PHE A 47 1.63 21.18 -5.99
CA PHE A 47 1.79 21.54 -7.40
C PHE A 47 0.66 20.94 -8.24
N VAL A 48 0.36 19.64 -8.14
CA VAL A 48 -0.75 19.01 -8.88
C VAL A 48 -2.10 19.65 -8.53
N ALA A 49 -2.36 20.02 -7.27
CA ALA A 49 -3.58 20.73 -6.88
C ALA A 49 -3.67 22.15 -7.47
N GLU A 50 -2.56 22.90 -7.49
CA GLU A 50 -2.48 24.23 -8.09
C GLU A 50 -2.65 24.19 -9.63
N PHE A 51 -2.14 23.16 -10.31
CA PHE A 51 -2.31 23.01 -11.76
C PHE A 51 -3.67 22.42 -12.17
N ASN A 52 -4.29 21.54 -11.38
CA ASN A 52 -5.61 20.98 -11.68
C ASN A 52 -6.78 21.96 -11.47
N THR A 53 -6.57 23.05 -10.73
CA THR A 53 -7.59 24.09 -10.51
C THR A 53 -7.57 25.18 -11.58
N CYS A 54 -6.51 25.25 -12.39
CA CYS A 54 -6.46 26.13 -13.55
C CYS A 54 -7.20 25.43 -14.70
N GLY A 55 -8.50 25.69 -14.83
CA GLY A 55 -9.32 25.28 -15.96
C GLY A 55 -8.84 25.90 -17.27
N VAL A 56 -7.73 25.41 -17.82
CA VAL A 56 -7.26 25.69 -19.18
C VAL A 56 -7.27 24.41 -20.00
N CYS A 57 -8.39 23.70 -19.91
CA CYS A 57 -8.84 22.73 -20.91
C CYS A 57 -10.35 22.99 -21.10
N ALA A 58 -10.67 24.11 -21.75
CA ALA A 58 -11.82 24.19 -22.65
C ALA A 58 -11.31 23.89 -24.06
#